data_AF-A0A973I831-F1
#
_entry.id   AF-A0A973I831-F1
#
_cell.length_a   1.000
_cell.length_b   1.000
_cell.length_c   1.000
_cell.angle_alpha   90.00
_cell.angle_beta   90.00
_cell.angle_gamma   90.00
#
_symmetry.space_group_name_H-M   'P 1'
#
loop_
_entity.id
_entity.type
_entity.pdbx_description
1 polymer ?
#
loop_
_entity_poly.entity_id
_entity_poly.type
_entity_poly.pdbx_seq_one_letter_code
_entity_poly.pdbx_strand_id
1 'polypeptide(L)'
;QALSTTVATAGVASLVGHHRRYHAPVSQLKALLADGQIGDIVTATMIWAMRKPDPYFEGNWRTAGGSPVMINLVHDIDLLRYVIGEIAEAIALPGRPLRNAGRIESGAVALAFENGAAATISFADTAPSPWGFEAGTGENPNIGTTAQDMLWITGTKGAVSFPSMAYWRGTDWGQPATRHPLNVKANTYTPLRAQLTHFLEVMDGAPPRIDIADAARTLEIATQIESQLSNALRDPAQVELEHAS
;
A
#
# COMPACT_ATOMS: atom_id res chain seq x y z
N GLN A 1 19.07 8.02 2.69
CA GLN A 1 20.24 8.29 1.83
C GLN A 1 21.53 7.68 2.39
N ALA A 2 21.98 8.03 3.60
CA ALA A 2 23.24 7.50 4.17
C ALA A 2 23.39 5.97 4.12
N LEU A 3 22.37 5.21 4.54
CA LEU A 3 22.43 3.74 4.53
C LEU A 3 22.57 3.17 3.10
N SER A 4 21.91 3.76 2.10
CA SER A 4 22.04 3.34 0.69
C SER A 4 23.46 3.58 0.18
N THR A 5 24.04 4.75 0.46
CA THR A 5 25.43 5.05 0.12
C THR A 5 26.41 4.07 0.77
N THR A 6 26.22 3.76 2.06
CA THR A 6 27.06 2.80 2.78
C THR A 6 26.99 1.40 2.17
N VAL A 7 25.78 0.89 1.90
CA VAL A 7 25.57 -0.42 1.26
C VAL A 7 26.25 -0.49 -0.11
N ALA A 8 26.04 0.53 -0.95
CA ALA A 8 26.65 0.62 -2.27
C ALA A 8 28.19 0.67 -2.21
N THR A 9 28.74 1.45 -1.27
CA THR A 9 30.20 1.59 -1.09
C THR A 9 30.83 0.30 -0.60
N ALA A 10 30.14 -0.43 0.29
CA ALA A 10 30.60 -1.71 0.80
C ALA A 10 30.48 -2.86 -0.22
N GLY A 11 29.77 -2.65 -1.34
CA GLY A 11 29.56 -3.69 -2.36
C GLY A 11 28.73 -4.87 -1.86
N VAL A 12 27.87 -4.66 -0.86
CA VAL A 12 27.00 -5.70 -0.29
C VAL A 12 25.58 -5.58 -0.83
N ALA A 13 24.90 -6.71 -0.99
CA ALA A 13 23.48 -6.72 -1.33
C ALA A 13 22.61 -6.28 -0.15
N SER A 14 21.42 -5.77 -0.43
CA SER A 14 20.42 -5.42 0.59
C SER A 14 19.04 -5.92 0.19
N LEU A 15 18.25 -6.33 1.18
CA LEU A 15 16.87 -6.73 1.00
C LEU A 15 16.00 -6.08 2.09
N VAL A 16 14.93 -5.40 1.70
CA VAL A 16 14.03 -4.71 2.63
C VAL A 16 12.73 -5.50 2.87
N GLY A 17 12.21 -5.40 4.09
CA GLY A 17 11.05 -6.14 4.61
C GLY A 17 9.68 -5.77 4.02
N HIS A 18 9.51 -5.73 2.68
CA HIS A 18 8.21 -5.60 2.03
C HIS A 18 7.65 -6.95 1.57
N HIS A 19 7.18 -7.76 2.52
CA HIS A 19 6.72 -9.13 2.28
C HIS A 19 5.50 -9.22 1.35
N ARG A 20 4.70 -8.14 1.19
CA ARG A 20 3.53 -8.11 0.30
C ARG A 20 3.90 -8.40 -1.17
N ARG A 21 5.12 -8.06 -1.61
CA ARG A 21 5.68 -8.42 -2.93
C ARG A 21 5.94 -9.93 -3.11
N TYR A 22 5.80 -10.73 -2.06
CA TYR A 22 5.98 -12.20 -2.09
C TYR A 22 4.68 -12.97 -2.16
N HIS A 23 3.54 -12.28 -2.21
CA HIS A 23 2.25 -12.91 -2.51
C HIS A 23 2.16 -13.33 -3.97
N ALA A 24 1.78 -14.57 -4.20
CA ALA A 24 1.47 -15.09 -5.53
C ALA A 24 0.30 -14.32 -6.20
N PRO A 25 -0.79 -13.96 -5.48
CA PRO A 25 -1.82 -13.06 -6.03
C PRO A 25 -1.30 -11.67 -6.42
N VAL A 26 -0.37 -11.08 -5.65
CA VAL A 26 0.22 -9.76 -5.97
C VAL A 26 1.08 -9.86 -7.23
N SER A 27 1.87 -10.93 -7.35
CA SER A 27 2.66 -11.19 -8.56
C SER A 27 1.76 -11.42 -9.78
N GLN A 28 0.61 -12.08 -9.60
CA GLN A 28 -0.40 -12.26 -10.64
C GLN A 28 -1.06 -10.94 -11.03
N LEU A 29 -1.39 -10.08 -10.06
CA LEU A 29 -1.92 -8.74 -10.31
C LEU A 29 -0.94 -7.91 -11.14
N LYS A 30 0.33 -7.86 -10.72
CA LYS A 30 1.38 -7.15 -11.46
C LYS A 30 1.50 -7.63 -12.91
N ALA A 31 1.52 -8.95 -13.12
CA ALA A 31 1.58 -9.52 -14.46
C ALA A 31 0.34 -9.16 -15.31
N LEU A 32 -0.87 -9.29 -14.74
CA LEU A 32 -2.12 -8.93 -15.41
C LEU A 32 -2.12 -7.47 -15.88
N LEU A 33 -1.63 -6.55 -15.03
CA LEU A 33 -1.51 -5.13 -15.36
C LEU A 33 -0.44 -4.88 -16.42
N ALA A 34 0.75 -5.46 -16.26
CA ALA A 34 1.87 -5.31 -17.20
C ALA A 34 1.55 -5.88 -18.60
N ASP A 35 0.75 -6.95 -18.66
CA ASP A 35 0.27 -7.56 -19.90
C ASP A 35 -0.84 -6.74 -20.60
N GLY A 36 -1.23 -5.58 -20.03
CA GLY A 36 -2.24 -4.69 -20.60
C GLY A 36 -3.66 -5.28 -20.59
N GLN A 37 -3.94 -6.23 -19.70
CA GLN A 37 -5.23 -6.95 -19.66
C GLN A 37 -6.42 -6.04 -19.33
N ILE A 38 -6.19 -4.91 -18.65
CA ILE A 38 -7.19 -3.85 -18.44
C ILE A 38 -6.88 -2.58 -19.25
N GLY A 39 -5.97 -2.64 -20.22
CA GLY A 39 -5.47 -1.47 -20.95
C GLY A 39 -4.60 -0.56 -20.07
N ASP A 40 -4.48 0.71 -20.45
CA ASP A 40 -3.81 1.73 -19.64
C ASP A 40 -4.55 1.92 -18.32
N ILE A 41 -3.80 1.97 -17.22
CA ILE A 41 -4.35 2.17 -15.87
C ILE A 41 -4.84 3.62 -15.77
N VAL A 42 -6.08 3.80 -15.31
CA VAL A 42 -6.73 5.11 -15.19
C VAL A 42 -6.79 5.55 -13.74
N THR A 43 -7.44 4.76 -12.86
CA THR A 43 -7.46 5.04 -11.42
C THR A 43 -7.35 3.79 -10.56
N ALA A 44 -6.89 3.97 -9.32
CA ALA A 44 -7.03 2.98 -8.27
C ALA A 44 -7.67 3.56 -7.00
N THR A 45 -8.38 2.74 -6.24
CA THR A 45 -8.91 3.09 -4.93
C THR A 45 -8.56 1.99 -3.95
N MET A 46 -8.06 2.39 -2.78
CA MET A 46 -7.64 1.47 -1.73
C MET A 46 -8.23 1.88 -0.38
N ILE A 47 -8.56 0.89 0.46
CA ILE A 47 -8.95 1.10 1.86
C ILE A 47 -8.06 0.26 2.77
N TRP A 48 -7.45 0.92 3.76
CA TRP A 48 -6.88 0.26 4.93
C TRP A 48 -7.60 0.76 6.19
N ALA A 49 -8.61 0.04 6.66
CA ALA A 49 -9.40 0.45 7.81
C ALA A 49 -9.53 -0.70 8.82
N MET A 50 -8.70 -0.68 9.86
CA MET A 50 -8.63 -1.75 10.84
C MET A 50 -8.48 -1.20 12.25
N ARG A 51 -9.53 -1.34 13.07
CA ARG A 51 -9.52 -0.87 14.46
C ARG A 51 -8.45 -1.60 15.27
N LYS A 52 -7.37 -0.90 15.61
CA LYS A 52 -6.39 -1.38 16.59
C LYS A 52 -6.97 -1.24 18.01
N PRO A 53 -6.81 -2.26 18.88
CA PRO A 53 -7.25 -2.17 20.27
C PRO A 53 -6.44 -1.11 21.01
N ASP A 54 -7.04 -0.41 21.96
CA ASP A 54 -6.38 0.71 22.64
C ASP A 54 -5.09 0.30 23.40
N PRO A 55 -5.03 -0.89 24.05
CA PRO A 55 -3.79 -1.43 24.64
C PRO A 55 -2.62 -1.58 23.66
N TYR A 56 -2.85 -1.62 22.35
CA TYR A 56 -1.79 -1.64 21.34
C TYR A 56 -0.85 -0.43 21.44
N PHE A 57 -1.35 0.70 21.96
CA PHE A 57 -0.63 1.97 22.04
C PHE A 57 -0.14 2.30 23.45
N GLU A 58 -0.44 1.48 24.46
CA GLU A 58 -0.12 1.80 25.86
C GLU A 58 1.32 1.43 26.21
N GLY A 59 2.05 2.37 26.86
CA GLY A 59 3.36 2.12 27.46
C GLY A 59 4.48 1.72 26.49
N ASN A 60 4.39 2.06 25.20
CA ASN A 60 5.38 1.63 24.21
C ASN A 60 5.66 2.70 23.13
N TRP A 61 6.61 2.44 22.23
CA TRP A 61 7.04 3.41 21.21
C TRP A 61 5.91 3.91 20.29
N ARG A 62 4.84 3.11 20.13
CA ARG A 62 3.70 3.45 19.28
C ARG A 62 2.85 4.58 19.85
N THR A 63 2.96 4.86 21.15
CA THR A 63 2.30 6.01 21.76
C THR A 63 2.70 7.31 21.05
N ALA A 64 3.99 7.43 20.70
CA ALA A 64 4.57 8.64 20.10
C ALA A 64 4.90 8.52 18.60
N GLY A 65 5.09 7.31 18.06
CA GLY A 65 5.55 7.11 16.67
C GLY A 65 4.81 6.04 15.87
N GLY A 66 3.65 5.58 16.33
CA GLY A 66 2.95 4.42 15.77
C GLY A 66 1.82 4.73 14.79
N SER A 67 2.00 5.70 13.88
CA SER A 67 0.95 6.06 12.92
C SER A 67 0.59 4.89 11.99
N PRO A 68 -0.65 4.82 11.49
CA PRO A 68 -1.01 3.84 10.46
C PRO A 68 -0.22 4.05 9.16
N VAL A 69 0.26 5.28 8.89
CA VAL A 69 1.06 5.56 7.71
C VAL A 69 2.37 4.78 7.74
N MET A 70 3.14 4.94 8.81
CA MET A 70 4.48 4.38 8.94
C MET A 70 4.48 2.88 9.29
N ILE A 71 3.39 2.36 9.88
CA ILE A 71 3.27 0.93 10.22
C ILE A 71 2.60 0.12 9.11
N ASN A 72 1.55 0.64 8.49
CA ASN A 72 0.69 -0.13 7.57
C ASN A 72 0.76 0.40 6.14
N LEU A 73 0.46 1.69 5.93
CA LEU A 73 0.38 2.23 4.57
C LEU A 73 1.72 2.25 3.85
N VAL A 74 2.85 2.25 4.55
CA VAL A 74 4.16 2.09 3.91
C VAL A 74 4.18 0.83 3.03
N HIS A 75 3.50 -0.24 3.42
CA HIS A 75 3.35 -1.44 2.61
C HIS A 75 2.27 -1.33 1.53
N ASP A 76 1.25 -0.50 1.71
CA ASP A 76 0.22 -0.20 0.69
C ASP A 76 0.77 0.71 -0.42
N ILE A 77 1.54 1.73 -0.05
CA ILE A 77 2.29 2.61 -0.95
C ILE A 77 3.27 1.78 -1.76
N ASP A 78 4.03 0.89 -1.11
CA ASP A 78 4.92 -0.03 -1.81
C ASP A 78 4.17 -0.96 -2.77
N LEU A 79 3.02 -1.50 -2.36
CA LEU A 79 2.19 -2.36 -3.20
C LEU A 79 1.73 -1.61 -4.46
N LEU A 80 1.21 -0.39 -4.30
CA LEU A 80 0.78 0.44 -5.43
C LEU A 80 1.96 0.78 -6.34
N ARG A 81 3.11 1.19 -5.78
CA ARG A 81 4.35 1.41 -6.54
C ARG A 81 4.75 0.18 -7.35
N TYR A 82 4.67 -0.98 -6.72
CA TYR A 82 5.10 -2.25 -7.29
C TYR A 82 4.21 -2.74 -8.44
N VAL A 83 2.90 -2.50 -8.39
CA VAL A 83 1.93 -3.02 -9.37
C VAL A 83 1.45 -2.00 -10.40
N ILE A 84 1.42 -0.71 -10.07
CA ILE A 84 0.95 0.36 -10.97
C ILE A 84 2.12 1.11 -11.62
N GLY A 85 3.16 1.44 -10.86
CA GLY A 85 4.28 2.27 -11.31
C GLY A 85 4.72 3.27 -10.24
N GLU A 86 5.72 4.09 -10.53
CA GLU A 86 6.24 5.05 -9.55
C GLU A 86 5.25 6.20 -9.25
N ILE A 87 5.24 6.64 -7.99
CA ILE A 87 4.40 7.74 -7.50
C ILE A 87 5.19 9.04 -7.66
N ALA A 88 4.61 10.00 -8.38
CA ALA A 88 5.19 11.33 -8.59
C ALA A 88 4.80 12.31 -7.47
N GLU A 89 3.58 12.22 -6.95
CA GLU A 89 3.07 13.16 -5.95
C GLU A 89 2.06 12.48 -5.01
N ALA A 90 2.05 12.94 -3.75
CA ALA A 90 1.08 12.54 -2.75
C ALA A 90 0.54 13.76 -1.99
N ILE A 91 -0.78 13.84 -1.84
CA ILE A 91 -1.49 14.84 -1.05
C ILE A 91 -2.34 14.11 -0.01
N ALA A 92 -2.23 14.50 1.25
CA ALA A 92 -2.89 13.83 2.37
C ALA A 92 -3.74 14.79 3.19
N LEU A 93 -4.96 14.34 3.53
CA LEU A 93 -5.90 15.06 4.36
C LEU A 93 -6.13 14.28 5.66
N PRO A 94 -5.99 14.91 6.84
CA PRO A 94 -6.18 14.23 8.11
C PRO A 94 -7.66 13.98 8.39
N GLY A 95 -7.96 12.81 8.95
CA GLY A 95 -9.20 12.59 9.67
C GLY A 95 -9.13 13.21 11.06
N ARG A 96 -10.30 13.44 11.66
CA ARG A 96 -10.40 13.94 13.04
C ARG A 96 -9.77 12.93 14.03
N PRO A 97 -8.89 13.35 14.95
CA PRO A 97 -8.42 12.49 16.03
C PRO A 97 -9.57 12.02 16.94
N LEU A 98 -9.61 10.73 17.27
CA LEU A 98 -10.65 10.13 18.10
C LEU A 98 -10.13 9.67 19.47
N ARG A 99 -8.85 9.27 19.60
CA ARG A 99 -8.26 8.85 20.89
C ARG A 99 -7.57 9.99 21.66
N ASN A 100 -7.93 11.25 21.40
CA ASN A 100 -7.46 12.46 22.11
C ASN A 100 -5.94 12.63 22.27
N ALA A 101 -5.13 12.03 21.39
CA ALA A 101 -3.67 11.99 21.52
C ALA A 101 -2.91 12.83 20.48
N GLY A 102 -3.60 13.63 19.65
CA GLY A 102 -2.95 14.39 18.56
C GLY A 102 -2.20 13.52 17.54
N ARG A 103 -2.48 12.22 17.53
CA ARG A 103 -1.86 11.22 16.65
C ARG A 103 -2.61 11.17 15.31
N ILE A 104 -1.90 10.80 14.26
CA ILE A 104 -2.48 10.39 12.99
C ILE A 104 -3.17 9.04 13.17
N GLU A 105 -4.50 9.02 13.07
CA GLU A 105 -5.31 7.81 13.26
C GLU A 105 -6.09 7.44 12.00
N SER A 106 -6.43 8.43 11.19
CA SER A 106 -7.20 8.27 9.97
C SER A 106 -6.93 9.41 9.01
N GLY A 107 -7.32 9.23 7.75
CA GLY A 107 -7.21 10.24 6.72
C GLY A 107 -7.49 9.69 5.34
N ALA A 108 -7.27 10.55 4.36
CA ALA A 108 -7.31 10.21 2.94
C ALA A 108 -6.01 10.67 2.27
N VAL A 109 -5.56 9.91 1.27
CA VAL A 109 -4.41 10.25 0.45
C VAL A 109 -4.83 10.20 -1.01
N ALA A 110 -4.50 11.23 -1.78
CA ALA A 110 -4.52 11.23 -3.23
C ALA A 110 -3.08 11.06 -3.75
N LEU A 111 -2.90 10.22 -4.75
CA LEU A 111 -1.62 9.89 -5.35
C LEU A 111 -1.68 10.13 -6.86
N ALA A 112 -0.65 10.76 -7.41
CA ALA A 112 -0.42 10.83 -8.86
C ALA A 112 0.80 9.99 -9.23
N PHE A 113 0.70 9.22 -10.31
CA PHE A 113 1.76 8.34 -10.80
C PHE A 113 2.48 8.95 -11.99
N GLU A 114 3.75 8.59 -12.18
CA GLU A 114 4.54 9.06 -13.33
C GLU A 114 3.95 8.64 -14.69
N ASN A 115 3.18 7.55 -14.72
CA ASN A 115 2.49 7.06 -15.91
C ASN A 115 1.14 7.75 -16.19
N GLY A 116 0.76 8.76 -15.39
CA GLY A 116 -0.49 9.51 -15.54
C GLY A 116 -1.72 8.89 -14.83
N ALA A 117 -1.59 7.71 -14.22
CA ALA A 117 -2.65 7.16 -13.38
C ALA A 117 -2.80 7.96 -12.07
N ALA A 118 -3.97 7.88 -11.45
CA ALA A 118 -4.23 8.43 -10.12
C ALA A 118 -4.69 7.34 -9.14
N ALA A 119 -4.45 7.52 -7.85
CA ALA A 119 -5.04 6.63 -6.85
C ALA A 119 -5.49 7.37 -5.58
N THR A 120 -6.39 6.73 -4.84
CA THR A 120 -6.77 7.16 -3.50
C THR A 120 -6.57 6.06 -2.46
N ILE A 121 -6.18 6.46 -1.25
CA ILE A 121 -6.13 5.60 -0.08
C ILE A 121 -7.01 6.24 1.00
N SER A 122 -8.04 5.54 1.45
CA SER A 122 -8.72 5.88 2.71
C SER A 122 -8.16 5.00 3.81
N PHE A 123 -7.75 5.61 4.93
CA PHE A 123 -7.19 4.83 6.03
C PHE A 123 -7.74 5.23 7.40
N ALA A 124 -7.84 4.23 8.29
CA ALA A 124 -8.21 4.44 9.68
C ALA A 124 -7.78 3.26 10.57
N ASP A 125 -7.04 3.53 11.65
CA ASP A 125 -6.77 2.53 12.69
C ASP A 125 -7.80 2.54 13.83
N THR A 126 -8.85 3.36 13.68
CA THR A 126 -9.98 3.53 14.61
C THR A 126 -11.26 2.85 14.12
N ALA A 127 -11.32 2.48 12.84
CA ALA A 127 -12.53 1.97 12.20
C ALA A 127 -12.52 0.44 12.10
N PRO A 128 -13.44 -0.29 12.74
CA PRO A 128 -13.58 -1.72 12.54
C PRO A 128 -14.19 -1.95 11.15
N SER A 129 -13.46 -2.61 10.27
CA SER A 129 -13.93 -2.92 8.93
C SER A 129 -13.32 -4.22 8.42
N PRO A 130 -13.84 -4.79 7.32
CA PRO A 130 -13.23 -5.95 6.70
C PRO A 130 -12.11 -5.59 5.71
N TRP A 131 -11.81 -4.31 5.51
CA TRP A 131 -10.95 -3.83 4.44
C TRP A 131 -9.54 -3.51 4.93
N GLY A 132 -8.59 -4.28 4.45
CA GLY A 132 -7.15 -4.12 4.68
C GLY A 132 -6.44 -5.32 4.08
N PHE A 133 -5.18 -5.14 3.68
CA PHE A 133 -4.42 -6.21 3.03
C PHE A 133 -4.38 -7.49 3.88
N GLU A 134 -4.13 -7.36 5.18
CA GLU A 134 -4.02 -8.47 6.10
C GLU A 134 -5.36 -9.21 6.28
N ALA A 135 -6.46 -8.47 6.45
CA ALA A 135 -7.81 -9.02 6.58
C ALA A 135 -8.28 -9.70 5.27
N GLY A 136 -8.01 -9.07 4.12
CA GLY A 136 -8.40 -9.59 2.83
C GLY A 136 -7.63 -10.85 2.43
N THR A 137 -6.32 -10.88 2.67
CA THR A 137 -5.46 -12.01 2.24
C THR A 137 -5.35 -13.13 3.28
N GLY A 138 -5.64 -12.83 4.55
CA GLY A 138 -5.44 -13.76 5.67
C GLY A 138 -3.97 -14.07 5.95
N GLU A 139 -3.05 -13.17 5.58
CA GLU A 139 -1.60 -13.45 5.71
C GLU A 139 -1.12 -13.54 7.16
N ASN A 140 -1.79 -12.84 8.08
CA ASN A 140 -1.44 -12.79 9.49
C ASN A 140 -2.49 -13.56 10.30
N PRO A 141 -2.14 -14.70 10.92
CA PRO A 141 -3.10 -15.50 11.68
C PRO A 141 -3.65 -14.81 12.93
N ASN A 142 -3.03 -13.70 13.37
CA ASN A 142 -3.53 -12.89 14.48
C ASN A 142 -4.59 -11.86 14.06
N ILE A 143 -4.91 -11.78 12.77
CA ILE A 143 -5.89 -10.87 12.20
C ILE A 143 -7.03 -11.69 11.60
N GLY A 144 -8.27 -11.34 11.96
CA GLY A 144 -9.46 -12.00 11.41
C GLY A 144 -9.52 -11.85 9.89
N THR A 145 -9.57 -12.98 9.17
CA THR A 145 -9.65 -12.99 7.71
C THR A 145 -11.09 -12.75 7.24
N THR A 146 -11.27 -11.87 6.26
CA THR A 146 -12.58 -11.48 5.72
C THR A 146 -12.75 -11.82 4.24
N ALA A 147 -11.63 -12.07 3.54
CA ALA A 147 -11.59 -12.28 2.10
C ALA A 147 -12.24 -11.15 1.27
N GLN A 148 -12.38 -9.96 1.85
CA GLN A 148 -12.93 -8.79 1.16
C GLN A 148 -11.85 -8.06 0.36
N ASP A 149 -12.28 -7.48 -0.75
CA ASP A 149 -11.43 -6.61 -1.55
C ASP A 149 -11.12 -5.32 -0.82
N MET A 150 -9.88 -4.86 -0.97
CA MET A 150 -9.38 -3.62 -0.38
C MET A 150 -8.77 -2.68 -1.42
N LEU A 151 -8.56 -3.15 -2.64
CA LEU A 151 -7.99 -2.40 -3.76
C LEU A 151 -8.80 -2.69 -5.03
N TRP A 152 -9.16 -1.63 -5.74
CA TRP A 152 -9.81 -1.66 -7.04
C TRP A 152 -9.00 -0.84 -8.03
N ILE A 153 -8.58 -1.45 -9.14
CA ILE A 153 -7.82 -0.80 -10.20
C ILE A 153 -8.68 -0.81 -11.46
N THR A 154 -8.87 0.36 -12.06
CA THR A 154 -9.60 0.53 -13.31
C THR A 154 -8.64 0.95 -14.42
N GLY A 155 -8.89 0.45 -15.62
CA GLY A 155 -8.15 0.79 -16.83
C GLY A 155 -9.09 0.97 -18.02
N THR A 156 -8.52 1.37 -19.15
CA THR A 156 -9.27 1.70 -20.37
C THR A 156 -10.03 0.53 -21.01
N LYS A 157 -9.73 -0.72 -20.60
CA LYS A 157 -10.35 -1.95 -21.14
C LYS A 157 -10.98 -2.85 -20.09
N GLY A 158 -10.97 -2.44 -18.81
CA GLY A 158 -11.46 -3.29 -17.73
C GLY A 158 -11.09 -2.82 -16.34
N ALA A 159 -11.29 -3.70 -15.37
CA ALA A 159 -10.96 -3.45 -13.97
C ALA A 159 -10.56 -4.74 -13.26
N VAL A 160 -9.82 -4.63 -12.16
CA VAL A 160 -9.48 -5.75 -11.29
C VAL A 160 -9.55 -5.33 -9.82
N SER A 161 -10.16 -6.18 -9.00
CA SER A 161 -10.19 -6.01 -7.54
C SER A 161 -9.19 -6.95 -6.87
N PHE A 162 -8.69 -6.60 -5.68
CA PHE A 162 -7.73 -7.41 -4.93
C PHE A 162 -8.14 -7.49 -3.45
N PRO A 163 -8.07 -8.69 -2.81
CA PRO A 163 -7.40 -9.92 -3.27
C PRO A 163 -8.28 -10.92 -4.02
N SER A 164 -9.58 -10.66 -4.22
CA SER A 164 -10.48 -11.57 -4.94
C SER A 164 -10.04 -11.83 -6.38
N MET A 165 -9.23 -10.92 -6.94
CA MET A 165 -8.85 -10.89 -8.34
C MET A 165 -10.08 -10.95 -9.27
N ALA A 166 -11.18 -10.31 -8.85
CA ALA A 166 -12.35 -10.12 -9.67
C ALA A 166 -11.97 -9.26 -10.89
N TYR A 167 -11.73 -9.92 -12.00
CA TYR A 167 -11.27 -9.33 -13.24
C TYR A 167 -12.45 -9.09 -14.19
N TRP A 168 -12.56 -7.87 -14.70
CA TRP A 168 -13.63 -7.40 -15.56
C TRP A 168 -13.07 -6.85 -16.85
N ARG A 169 -13.81 -7.03 -17.96
CA ARG A 169 -13.51 -6.37 -19.24
C ARG A 169 -14.73 -5.61 -19.75
N GLY A 170 -14.46 -4.49 -20.40
CA GLY A 170 -15.46 -3.63 -21.02
C GLY A 170 -14.79 -2.35 -21.51
N THR A 171 -15.31 -1.79 -22.60
CA THR A 171 -14.76 -0.57 -23.24
C THR A 171 -15.81 0.49 -23.55
N ASP A 172 -17.09 0.18 -23.31
CA ASP A 172 -18.23 1.02 -23.70
C ASP A 172 -19.24 1.06 -22.56
N TRP A 173 -19.71 2.25 -22.20
CA TRP A 173 -20.63 2.45 -21.07
C TRP A 173 -22.07 1.99 -21.37
N GLY A 174 -22.42 1.86 -22.66
CA GLY A 174 -23.68 1.32 -23.13
C GLY A 174 -23.74 -0.21 -23.09
N GLN A 175 -22.63 -0.88 -22.77
CA GLN A 175 -22.57 -2.33 -22.58
C GLN A 175 -22.05 -2.68 -21.17
N PRO A 176 -22.64 -3.67 -20.49
CA PRO A 176 -22.13 -4.06 -19.18
C PRO A 176 -20.72 -4.64 -19.30
N ALA A 177 -19.83 -4.23 -18.39
CA ALA A 177 -18.58 -4.95 -18.20
C ALA A 177 -18.87 -6.39 -17.75
N THR A 178 -18.10 -7.34 -18.27
CA THR A 178 -18.29 -8.77 -17.97
C THR A 178 -17.13 -9.30 -17.14
N ARG A 179 -17.45 -10.19 -16.19
CA ARG A 179 -16.43 -10.83 -15.37
C ARG A 179 -15.73 -11.91 -16.18
N HIS A 180 -14.41 -11.82 -16.24
CA HIS A 180 -13.58 -12.82 -16.89
C HIS A 180 -13.08 -13.84 -15.87
N PRO A 181 -13.16 -15.15 -16.19
CA PRO A 181 -12.61 -16.18 -15.33
C PRO A 181 -11.11 -15.98 -15.10
N LEU A 182 -10.70 -16.08 -13.85
CA LEU A 182 -9.29 -16.05 -13.46
C LEU A 182 -9.07 -17.03 -12.32
N ASN A 183 -8.11 -17.95 -12.52
CA ASN A 183 -7.64 -18.82 -11.45
C ASN A 183 -6.65 -18.05 -10.59
N VAL A 184 -7.05 -17.72 -9.36
CA VAL A 184 -6.20 -16.97 -8.42
C VAL A 184 -5.04 -17.85 -7.98
N LYS A 185 -3.81 -17.36 -8.16
CA LYS A 185 -2.61 -18.09 -7.74
C LYS A 185 -2.56 -18.14 -6.21
N ALA A 186 -2.43 -19.34 -5.65
CA ALA A 186 -2.23 -19.51 -4.22
C ALA A 186 -0.76 -19.36 -3.84
N ASN A 187 -0.52 -18.92 -2.61
CA ASN A 187 0.81 -18.91 -2.01
C ASN A 187 1.27 -20.35 -1.71
N THR A 188 2.46 -20.74 -2.16
CA THR A 188 3.06 -22.03 -1.80
C THR A 188 3.56 -22.04 -0.35
N TYR A 189 4.05 -20.89 0.12
CA TYR A 189 4.54 -20.65 1.48
C TYR A 189 3.97 -19.35 2.01
N THR A 190 4.02 -19.13 3.33
CA THR A 190 3.71 -17.80 3.86
C THR A 190 4.65 -16.76 3.23
N PRO A 191 4.15 -15.56 2.86
CA PRO A 191 4.96 -14.52 2.22
C PRO A 191 6.21 -14.14 3.02
N LEU A 192 6.13 -14.13 4.35
CA LEU A 192 7.27 -13.92 5.24
C LEU A 192 8.33 -15.02 5.10
N ARG A 193 7.91 -16.30 5.01
CA ARG A 193 8.84 -17.42 4.75
C ARG A 193 9.47 -17.31 3.36
N ALA A 194 8.69 -16.92 2.36
CA ALA A 194 9.19 -16.72 1.00
C ALA A 194 10.24 -15.59 0.96
N GLN A 195 10.00 -14.48 1.66
CA GLN A 195 10.96 -13.39 1.80
C GLN A 195 12.24 -13.82 2.53
N LEU A 196 12.13 -14.59 3.61
CA LEU A 196 13.30 -15.11 4.33
C LEU A 196 14.11 -16.08 3.46
N THR A 197 13.44 -16.93 2.67
CA THR A 197 14.11 -17.82 1.72
C THR A 197 14.88 -17.00 0.69
N HIS A 198 14.25 -15.96 0.14
CA HIS A 198 14.91 -15.07 -0.81
C HIS A 198 16.04 -14.26 -0.18
N PHE A 199 15.95 -13.90 1.10
CA PHE A 199 17.06 -13.26 1.81
C PHE A 199 18.30 -14.15 1.81
N LEU A 200 18.15 -15.45 2.06
CA LEU A 200 19.26 -16.42 1.97
C LEU A 200 19.79 -16.50 0.54
N GLU A 201 18.91 -16.57 -0.47
CA GLU A 201 19.32 -16.55 -1.88
C GLU A 201 20.10 -15.28 -2.24
N VAL A 202 19.72 -14.12 -1.71
CA VAL A 202 20.43 -12.84 -1.92
C VAL A 202 21.82 -12.87 -1.26
N MET A 203 21.96 -13.51 -0.09
CA MET A 203 23.28 -13.74 0.52
C MET A 203 24.17 -14.62 -0.37
N ASP A 204 23.56 -15.54 -1.13
CA ASP A 204 24.24 -16.41 -2.11
C ASP A 204 24.39 -15.75 -3.51
N GLY A 205 23.99 -14.48 -3.67
CA GLY A 205 24.21 -13.69 -4.89
C GLY A 205 23.00 -13.53 -5.83
N ALA A 206 21.80 -13.97 -5.43
CA ALA A 206 20.58 -13.67 -6.18
C ALA A 206 20.26 -12.16 -6.13
N PRO A 207 19.63 -11.59 -7.19
CA PRO A 207 19.23 -10.19 -7.18
C PRO A 207 18.09 -9.97 -6.18
N PRO A 208 18.15 -8.92 -5.33
CA PRO A 208 17.09 -8.62 -4.38
C PRO A 208 15.82 -8.14 -5.10
N ARG A 209 14.66 -8.69 -4.72
CA ARG A 209 13.35 -8.22 -5.22
C ARG A 209 13.03 -6.77 -4.83
N ILE A 210 13.58 -6.32 -3.71
CA ILE A 210 13.48 -4.93 -3.22
C ILE A 210 14.73 -4.61 -2.40
N ASP A 211 15.58 -3.77 -2.96
CA ASP A 211 16.77 -3.29 -2.28
C ASP A 211 16.47 -2.01 -1.47
N ILE A 212 17.50 -1.49 -0.82
CA ILE A 212 17.37 -0.25 -0.06
C ILE A 212 17.06 0.98 -0.92
N ALA A 213 17.53 1.03 -2.17
CA ALA A 213 17.28 2.16 -3.04
C ALA A 213 15.80 2.20 -3.46
N ASP A 214 15.22 1.05 -3.78
CA ASP A 214 13.81 0.91 -4.10
C ASP A 214 12.90 1.15 -2.89
N ALA A 215 13.25 0.61 -1.73
CA ALA A 215 12.49 0.86 -0.50
C ALA A 215 12.57 2.33 -0.04
N ALA A 216 13.67 3.04 -0.31
CA ALA A 216 13.81 4.44 0.02
C ALA A 216 12.78 5.32 -0.70
N ARG A 217 12.41 4.99 -1.94
CA ARG A 217 11.34 5.69 -2.68
C ARG A 217 9.97 5.50 -2.04
N THR A 218 9.66 4.31 -1.52
CA THR A 218 8.44 4.10 -0.70
C THR A 218 8.48 4.96 0.56
N LEU A 219 9.63 4.95 1.25
CA LEU A 219 9.80 5.68 2.51
C LEU A 219 9.64 7.19 2.29
N GLU A 220 10.16 7.74 1.21
CA GLU A 220 10.02 9.16 0.86
C GLU A 220 8.55 9.57 0.79
N ILE A 221 7.73 8.86 0.01
CA ILE A 221 6.28 9.09 -0.09
C ILE A 221 5.59 8.94 1.28
N ALA A 222 5.91 7.88 2.03
CA ALA A 222 5.31 7.65 3.35
C ALA A 222 5.64 8.79 4.33
N THR A 223 6.89 9.27 4.34
CA THR A 223 7.31 10.39 5.20
C THR A 223 6.72 11.73 4.77
N GLN A 224 6.54 11.95 3.46
CA GLN A 224 5.83 13.12 2.94
C GLN A 224 4.38 13.15 3.44
N ILE A 225 3.66 12.03 3.33
CA ILE A 225 2.30 11.87 3.84
C ILE A 225 2.24 12.10 5.35
N GLU A 226 3.13 11.45 6.12
CA GLU A 226 3.22 11.61 7.58
C GLU A 226 3.45 13.08 7.99
N SER A 227 4.32 13.80 7.26
CA SER A 227 4.58 15.22 7.51
C SER A 227 3.36 16.09 7.22
N GLN A 228 2.67 15.89 6.09
CA GLN A 228 1.48 16.66 5.74
C GLN A 228 0.39 16.51 6.81
N LEU A 229 0.12 15.26 7.22
CA LEU A 229 -0.87 14.95 8.24
C LEU A 229 -0.48 15.51 9.61
N SER A 230 0.80 15.39 9.99
CA SER A 230 1.30 15.94 11.26
C SER A 230 1.18 17.46 11.31
N ASN A 231 1.45 18.15 10.20
CA ASN A 231 1.33 19.61 10.12
C ASN A 231 -0.14 20.03 10.22
N ALA A 232 -1.02 19.40 9.45
CA ALA A 232 -2.45 19.71 9.45
C ALA A 232 -3.13 19.44 10.82
N LEU A 233 -2.64 18.46 11.59
CA LEU A 233 -3.12 18.21 12.96
C LEU A 233 -2.61 19.22 13.99
N ARG A 234 -1.48 19.89 13.74
CA ARG A 234 -0.92 20.93 14.63
C ARG A 234 -1.54 22.29 14.40
N ASP A 235 -1.93 22.61 13.17
CA ASP A 235 -2.53 23.89 12.80
C ASP A 235 -3.80 23.69 11.95
N PRO A 236 -4.96 23.42 12.57
CA PRO A 236 -6.21 23.20 11.85
C PRO A 236 -6.66 24.41 11.03
N ALA A 237 -6.18 25.63 11.35
CA ALA A 237 -6.60 26.87 10.71
C ALA A 237 -5.92 27.14 9.35
N GLN A 238 -4.77 26.50 9.07
CA GLN A 238 -4.12 26.64 7.75
C GLN A 238 -4.79 25.82 6.65
N VAL A 239 -5.47 24.72 6.99
CA VAL A 239 -6.21 23.89 6.01
C VAL A 239 -7.38 24.68 5.41
N GLU A 240 -8.00 25.61 6.15
CA GLU A 240 -9.06 26.48 5.62
C GLU A 240 -8.53 27.58 4.69
N LEU A 241 -7.25 27.96 4.79
CA LEU A 241 -6.67 29.06 4.01
C LEU A 241 -6.05 28.60 2.67
N GLU A 242 -5.45 27.41 2.61
CA GLU A 242 -4.89 26.87 1.35
C GLU A 242 -5.97 26.40 0.36
N HIS A 243 -7.19 26.09 0.84
CA HIS A 243 -8.33 25.73 -0.01
C HIS A 243 -9.22 26.93 -0.38
N ALA A 244 -8.90 28.12 0.10
CA ALA A 244 -9.63 29.36 -0.19
C ALA A 244 -8.93 30.27 -1.23
N SER A 245 -7.80 29.82 -1.80
CA SER A 245 -7.02 30.55 -2.82
C SER A 245 -6.90 29.82 -4.15
#